data_AF-A0A6G3XUQ7-F1
#
_entry.id   AF-A0A6G3XUQ7-F1
#
_cell.length_a   1.000
_cell.length_b   1.000
_cell.length_c   1.000
_cell.angle_alpha   90.00
_cell.angle_beta   90.00
_cell.angle_gamma   90.00
#
_symmetry.space_group_name_H-M   'P 1'
#
loop_
_entity.id
_entity.type
_entity.pdbx_description
1 polymer ?
#
loop_
_entity_poly.entity_id
_entity_poly.type
_entity_poly.pdbx_seq_one_letter_code
_entity_poly.pdbx_strand_id
1 'polypeptide(L)'
;WRRADRPDDFPVDRVIIHVTQGSFASAVKVFQDPAHQAATHYIVGQDGRVVQMIRELDVAYQAGNRSYNERGVGIEHEGFVDRPKDLTK
;
A
#
# COMPACT_ATOMS: atom_id res chain seq x y z
N TRP A 1 -1.22 0.45 -10.72
CA TRP A 1 -2.48 1.11 -10.29
C TRP A 1 -3.26 1.55 -11.52
N ARG A 2 -4.53 1.92 -11.36
CA ARG A 2 -5.33 2.55 -12.43
C ARG A 2 -6.19 3.68 -11.90
N ARG A 3 -6.54 4.61 -12.78
CA ARG A 3 -7.52 5.65 -12.47
C ARG A 3 -8.90 5.06 -12.19
N ALA A 4 -9.65 5.73 -11.33
CA ALA A 4 -11.07 5.49 -11.07
C ALA A 4 -11.76 6.84 -10.77
N ASP A 5 -13.09 6.82 -10.81
CA ASP A 5 -13.93 7.98 -10.44
C ASP A 5 -14.66 7.73 -9.11
N ARG A 6 -13.90 7.55 -8.02
CA ARG A 6 -14.47 7.31 -6.69
C ARG A 6 -15.18 8.58 -6.17
N PRO A 7 -16.36 8.48 -5.51
CA PRO A 7 -16.97 7.25 -5.01
C PRO A 7 -17.94 6.54 -5.98
N ASP A 8 -18.19 7.08 -7.18
CA ASP A 8 -19.12 6.50 -8.14
C ASP A 8 -18.62 5.13 -8.64
N ASP A 9 -17.31 5.03 -8.86
CA ASP A 9 -16.59 3.80 -9.10
C ASP A 9 -16.11 3.15 -7.79
N PHE A 10 -16.33 1.85 -7.64
CA PHE A 10 -15.74 0.99 -6.60
C PHE A 10 -15.69 1.60 -5.17
N PRO A 11 -16.85 1.78 -4.50
CA PRO A 11 -16.90 2.29 -3.13
C PRO A 11 -15.97 1.49 -2.20
N VAL A 12 -15.10 2.23 -1.50
CA VAL A 12 -14.13 1.66 -0.55
C VAL A 12 -14.86 1.12 0.67
N ASP A 13 -14.54 -0.12 1.07
CA ASP A 13 -15.11 -0.77 2.25
C ASP A 13 -14.10 -1.52 3.12
N ARG A 14 -12.81 -1.48 2.75
CA ARG A 14 -11.76 -2.17 3.51
C ARG A 14 -10.43 -1.43 3.47
N VAL A 15 -9.65 -1.67 4.51
CA VAL A 15 -8.22 -1.37 4.55
C VAL A 15 -7.48 -2.71 4.44
N ILE A 16 -6.46 -2.76 3.60
CA ILE A 16 -5.61 -3.92 3.38
C ILE A 16 -4.22 -3.58 3.91
N ILE A 17 -3.75 -4.38 4.87
CA ILE A 17 -2.50 -4.17 5.57
C ILE A 17 -1.45 -5.16 5.06
N HIS A 18 -0.28 -4.63 4.74
CA HIS A 18 0.88 -5.37 4.27
C HIS A 18 2.13 -5.01 5.07
N VAL A 19 3.18 -5.80 4.89
CA VAL A 19 4.53 -5.55 5.39
C VAL A 19 5.50 -5.63 4.23
N THR A 20 6.29 -4.57 4.05
CA THR A 20 7.16 -4.35 2.87
C THR A 20 8.25 -5.41 2.65
N GLN A 21 8.63 -6.19 3.68
CA GLN A 21 9.85 -7.01 3.69
C GLN A 21 11.10 -6.19 3.37
N GLY A 22 11.15 -4.96 3.87
CA GLY A 22 12.18 -4.00 3.55
C GLY A 22 12.15 -2.74 4.41
N SER A 23 13.04 -1.81 4.10
CA SER A 23 13.05 -0.47 4.70
C SER A 23 12.05 0.46 4.02
N PHE A 24 11.67 1.55 4.70
CA PHE A 24 10.82 2.60 4.18
C PHE A 24 11.39 3.19 2.89
N ALA A 25 12.69 3.52 2.90
CA ALA A 25 13.35 4.10 1.72
C ALA A 25 13.36 3.13 0.53
N SER A 26 13.60 1.84 0.76
CA SER A 26 13.50 0.83 -0.30
C SER A 26 12.07 0.66 -0.81
N ALA A 27 11.08 0.66 0.07
CA ALA A 27 9.68 0.54 -0.33
C ALA A 27 9.23 1.73 -1.18
N VAL A 28 9.54 2.97 -0.76
CA VAL A 28 9.25 4.17 -1.54
C VAL A 28 9.88 4.10 -2.92
N LYS A 29 11.17 3.75 -2.99
CA LYS A 29 11.88 3.61 -4.26
C LYS A 29 11.22 2.59 -5.19
N VAL A 30 10.85 1.42 -4.66
CA VAL A 30 10.23 0.34 -5.44
C VAL A 30 8.83 0.74 -5.92
N PHE A 31 7.99 1.34 -5.07
CA PHE A 31 6.64 1.76 -5.46
C PHE A 31 6.62 3.00 -6.38
N GLN A 32 7.74 3.71 -6.54
CA GLN A 32 7.90 4.77 -7.54
C GLN A 32 8.34 4.24 -8.92
N ASP A 33 8.84 3.01 -9.01
CA ASP A 33 9.29 2.43 -10.27
C ASP A 33 8.07 2.03 -11.13
N PRO A 34 7.88 2.63 -12.33
CA PRO A 34 6.77 2.27 -13.21
C PRO A 34 6.85 0.84 -13.76
N ALA A 35 8.03 0.20 -13.73
CA ALA A 35 8.19 -1.21 -14.09
C ALA A 35 7.73 -2.14 -12.95
N HIS A 36 7.55 -1.63 -11.73
CA HIS A 36 7.04 -2.40 -10.61
C HIS A 36 5.53 -2.65 -10.77
N GLN A 37 5.15 -3.92 -10.76
CA GLN A 37 3.78 -4.33 -11.09
C GLN A 37 2.80 -4.25 -9.91
N ALA A 38 3.28 -3.94 -8.70
CA ALA A 38 2.45 -3.69 -7.53
C ALA A 38 2.38 -2.19 -7.20
N ALA A 39 1.33 -1.79 -6.49
CA ALA A 39 1.17 -0.43 -5.98
C ALA A 39 0.40 -0.46 -4.65
N THR A 40 0.71 0.47 -3.76
CA THR A 40 -0.02 0.70 -2.50
C THR A 40 -0.54 2.13 -2.43
N HIS A 41 -1.44 2.45 -1.50
CA HIS A 41 -1.87 3.84 -1.29
C HIS A 41 -0.91 4.55 -0.33
N TYR A 42 -0.48 3.87 0.74
CA TYR A 42 0.38 4.43 1.77
C TYR A 42 1.54 3.50 2.15
N ILE A 43 2.65 4.10 2.55
CA ILE A 43 3.75 3.42 3.24
C ILE A 43 3.93 4.10 4.61
N VAL A 44 4.09 3.31 5.66
CA VAL A 44 4.26 3.75 7.05
C VAL A 44 5.61 3.27 7.56
N GLY A 45 6.46 4.18 8.03
CA GLY A 45 7.77 3.86 8.62
C GLY A 45 7.67 3.56 10.12
N GLN A 46 8.69 2.89 10.66
CA GLN A 46 8.71 2.52 12.09
C GLN A 46 8.77 3.74 13.02
N ASP A 47 9.24 4.89 12.53
CA ASP A 47 9.27 6.17 13.25
C ASP A 47 7.98 6.99 13.12
N GLY A 48 6.92 6.41 12.52
CA GLY A 48 5.62 7.05 12.35
C GLY A 48 5.50 7.94 11.12
N ARG A 49 6.54 8.05 10.28
CA ARG A 49 6.42 8.77 9.00
C ARG A 49 5.42 8.05 8.08
N VAL A 50 4.67 8.81 7.30
CA VAL A 50 3.72 8.27 6.30
C VAL A 50 3.96 8.96 4.97
N VAL A 51 3.92 8.20 3.87
CA VAL A 51 3.93 8.76 2.52
C VAL A 51 2.79 8.15 1.69
N GLN A 52 2.10 9.00 0.93
CA GLN A 52 1.09 8.58 -0.03
C GLN A 52 1.75 8.30 -1.38
N MET A 53 1.50 7.12 -1.92
CA MET A 53 1.98 6.69 -3.23
C MET A 53 0.90 6.86 -4.30
N ILE A 54 -0.32 6.39 -4.01
CA ILE A 54 -1.48 6.46 -4.89
C ILE A 54 -2.63 7.15 -4.18
N ARG A 55 -3.37 8.00 -4.90
CA ARG A 55 -4.56 8.68 -4.36
C ARG A 55 -5.62 7.65 -4.01
N GLU A 56 -6.37 7.87 -2.94
CA GLU A 56 -7.53 7.04 -2.60
C GLU A 56 -8.66 7.10 -3.65
N LEU A 57 -8.63 8.09 -4.54
CA LEU A 57 -9.53 8.17 -5.68
C LEU A 57 -9.20 7.15 -6.79
N ASP A 58 -8.01 6.56 -6.77
CA ASP A 58 -7.52 5.60 -7.75
C ASP A 58 -7.38 4.19 -7.14
N VAL A 59 -7.23 3.17 -7.99
CA VAL A 59 -7.12 1.76 -7.56
C VAL A 59 -5.66 1.31 -7.55
N ALA A 60 -5.13 0.98 -6.37
CA ALA A 60 -3.81 0.36 -6.21
C ALA A 60 -3.85 -1.16 -6.49
N TYR A 61 -2.77 -1.72 -7.05
CA TYR A 61 -2.66 -3.15 -7.35
C TYR A 61 -1.83 -3.84 -6.25
N GLN A 62 -2.47 -4.26 -5.18
CA GLN A 62 -1.80 -4.71 -3.94
C GLN A 62 -2.18 -6.12 -3.48
N ALA A 63 -3.43 -6.54 -3.66
CA ALA A 63 -3.97 -7.70 -2.98
C ALA A 63 -3.83 -9.02 -3.75
N GLY A 64 -3.23 -8.99 -4.96
CA GLY A 64 -3.28 -10.11 -5.90
C GLY A 64 -4.70 -10.49 -6.36
N ASN A 65 -5.72 -9.74 -5.91
CA ASN A 65 -7.13 -9.99 -6.18
C ASN A 65 -7.81 -8.68 -6.62
N ARG A 66 -8.45 -8.72 -7.79
CA ARG A 66 -9.06 -7.55 -8.41
C ARG A 66 -10.18 -6.93 -7.58
N SER A 67 -11.12 -7.71 -7.06
CA SER A 67 -12.27 -7.18 -6.32
C SER A 67 -11.84 -6.55 -4.99
N TYR A 68 -10.77 -7.04 -4.38
CA TYR A 68 -10.17 -6.45 -3.19
C TYR A 68 -9.45 -5.14 -3.50
N ASN A 69 -8.66 -5.10 -4.58
CA ASN A 69 -7.99 -3.88 -5.03
C ASN A 69 -9.00 -2.76 -5.32
N GLU A 70 -10.07 -3.10 -6.02
CA GLU A 70 -11.10 -2.15 -6.44
C GLU A 70 -11.79 -1.47 -5.25
N ARG A 71 -11.93 -2.16 -4.11
CA ARG A 71 -12.68 -1.63 -2.95
C ARG A 71 -11.83 -1.41 -1.71
N GLY A 72 -10.51 -1.41 -1.86
CA GLY A 72 -9.56 -1.33 -0.75
C GLY A 72 -8.60 -0.15 -0.82
N VAL A 73 -8.30 0.42 0.35
CA VAL A 73 -7.12 1.26 0.58
C VAL A 73 -6.00 0.39 1.13
N GLY A 74 -4.77 0.59 0.64
CA GLY A 74 -3.61 -0.25 0.92
C GLY A 74 -2.58 0.47 1.75
N ILE A 75 -2.07 -0.21 2.78
CA ILE A 75 -1.07 0.34 3.69
C ILE A 75 0.06 -0.68 3.83
N GLU A 76 1.27 -0.24 3.49
CA GLU A 76 2.51 -1.00 3.63
C GLU A 76 3.28 -0.53 4.86
N HIS A 77 3.48 -1.41 5.84
CA HIS A 77 4.33 -1.12 7.00
C HIS A 77 5.78 -1.51 6.71
N GLU A 78 6.72 -0.62 7.01
CA GLU A 78 8.15 -0.90 7.01
C GLU A 78 8.47 -2.05 7.98
N GLY A 79 9.26 -3.03 7.53
CA GLY A 79 9.76 -4.10 8.39
C GLY A 79 9.72 -5.48 7.76
N PHE A 80 9.93 -6.48 8.61
CA PHE A 80 9.95 -7.89 8.24
C PHE A 80 9.02 -8.70 9.15
N VAL A 81 8.31 -9.68 8.59
CA VAL A 81 7.32 -10.48 9.34
C VAL A 81 7.98 -11.45 10.31
N ASP A 82 9.24 -11.83 10.07
CA ASP A 82 10.04 -12.69 10.94
C ASP A 82 10.73 -11.91 12.08
N ARG A 83 10.51 -10.59 12.18
CA ARG A 83 11.05 -9.72 13.22
C ARG A 83 9.92 -9.08 14.03
N PRO A 84 9.43 -9.74 15.10
CA PRO A 84 8.31 -9.23 15.89
C PRO A 84 8.46 -7.77 16.33
N LYS A 85 9.68 -7.37 16.72
CA LYS A 85 10.02 -5.99 17.12
C LYS A 85 9.73 -4.90 16.06
N ASP A 86 9.61 -5.28 14.79
CA ASP A 86 9.28 -4.34 13.72
C ASP A 86 7.76 -4.01 13.72
N LEU A 87 6.93 -4.84 14.37
CA LEU A 87 5.46 -4.73 14.40
C LEU A 87 4.88 -4.59 15.83
N THR A 88 5.70 -4.82 16.84
CA THR A 88 5.32 -4.75 18.27
C THR A 88 6.19 -3.76 19.02
N LYS A 89 5.62 -3.05 19.98
CA LYS A 89 6.36 -2.23 20.96
C LYS A 89 6.43 -2.93 22.30
#